data_AF-A0A329N8E4-F1
#
_entry.id   AF-A0A329N8E4-F1
#
_cell.length_a   1.000
_cell.length_b   1.000
_cell.length_c   1.000
_cell.angle_alpha   90.00
_cell.angle_beta   90.00
_cell.angle_gamma   90.00
#
_symmetry.space_group_name_H-M   'P 1'
#
loop_
_entity.id
_entity.type
_entity.pdbx_description
1 polymer ?
#
loop_
_entity_poly.entity_id
_entity_poly.type
_entity_poly.pdbx_seq_one_letter_code
_entity_poly.pdbx_strand_id
1 'polypeptide(L)' 'MENRNKQASELFKVQGDWGKQSKALQEKYPSLTSEDVKFEAGKEADLFKRLETRLEKNRNEVIGILKTTHQACS' A
#
# COMPACT_ATOMS: atom_id res chain seq x y z
N MET A 1 4.90 11.40 -23.44
CA MET A 1 5.57 11.28 -22.12
C MET A 1 5.06 10.01 -21.48
N GLU A 2 5.64 8.87 -21.85
CA GLU A 2 5.13 7.53 -21.49
C GLU A 2 6.09 6.80 -20.55
N ASN A 3 5.52 5.90 -19.73
CA ASN A 3 6.17 4.81 -19.01
C ASN A 3 6.89 5.07 -17.67
N ARG A 4 6.44 6.01 -16.83
CA ARG A 4 6.86 6.03 -15.40
C ARG A 4 6.07 5.09 -14.48
N ASN A 5 4.97 4.53 -14.97
CA ASN A 5 3.98 3.79 -14.19
C ASN A 5 4.25 2.29 -14.12
N LYS A 6 4.92 1.68 -15.11
CA LYS A 6 5.12 0.22 -15.16
C LYS A 6 6.27 -0.30 -14.30
N GLN A 7 7.32 0.49 -14.06
CA GLN A 7 8.46 0.09 -13.22
C GLN A 7 8.24 0.36 -11.72
N ALA A 8 7.32 1.27 -11.38
CA ALA A 8 7.10 1.66 -10.00
C ALA A 8 6.47 0.54 -9.16
N SER A 9 5.72 -0.38 -9.77
CA SER A 9 5.03 -1.44 -9.05
C SER A 9 5.95 -2.57 -8.57
N GLU A 10 7.03 -2.81 -9.29
CA GLU A 10 8.02 -3.85 -8.93
C GLU A 10 9.05 -3.35 -7.91
N LEU A 11 9.23 -2.04 -7.80
CA LEU A 11 10.19 -1.39 -6.89
C LEU A 11 9.55 -0.75 -5.66
N PHE A 12 8.22 -0.84 -5.50
CA PHE A 12 7.55 -0.24 -4.35
C PHE A 12 7.84 -1.05 -3.09
N LYS A 13 8.94 -0.70 -2.44
CA LYS A 13 9.24 -1.13 -1.08
C LYS A 13 8.52 -0.22 -0.11
N VAL A 14 7.86 -0.82 0.86
CA VAL A 14 7.28 -0.07 1.98
C VAL A 14 8.44 0.47 2.81
N GLN A 15 8.83 1.71 2.54
CA GLN A 15 9.91 2.42 3.24
C GLN A 15 9.35 3.66 3.93
N GLY A 16 9.78 3.90 5.17
CA GLY A 16 9.31 5.01 6.02
C GLY A 16 8.33 4.58 7.10
N ASP A 17 7.54 5.53 7.61
CA ASP A 17 6.58 5.34 8.71
C ASP A 17 5.33 4.56 8.26
N TRP A 18 5.46 3.24 8.16
CA TRP A 18 4.32 2.36 7.89
C TRP A 18 3.20 2.50 8.93
N GLY A 19 3.54 2.80 10.20
CA GLY A 19 2.55 3.04 11.25
C GLY A 19 1.57 4.17 10.91
N LYS A 20 2.03 5.22 10.24
CA LYS A 20 1.16 6.30 9.75
C LYS A 20 0.38 5.88 8.50
N GLN A 21 1.05 5.22 7.56
CA GLN A 21 0.42 4.76 6.32
C GLN A 21 -0.71 3.75 6.56
N SER A 22 -0.48 2.76 7.43
CA SER A 22 -1.47 1.76 7.84
C SER A 22 -2.68 2.41 8.51
N LYS A 23 -2.47 3.40 9.37
CA LYS A 23 -3.55 4.12 10.03
C LYS A 23 -4.39 4.90 9.01
N ALA A 24 -3.75 5.65 8.12
CA ALA A 24 -4.43 6.39 7.07
C ALA A 24 -5.15 5.45 6.07
N LEU A 25 -4.63 4.24 5.81
CA LEU A 25 -5.33 3.21 5.04
C LEU A 25 -6.61 2.75 5.74
N GLN A 26 -6.56 2.47 7.04
CA GLN A 26 -7.76 2.08 7.81
C GLN A 26 -8.81 3.22 7.83
N GLU A 27 -8.37 4.47 7.97
CA GLU A 27 -9.27 5.62 7.95
C GLU A 27 -9.91 5.83 6.57
N LYS A 28 -9.16 5.59 5.49
CA LYS A 28 -9.63 5.76 4.12
C LYS A 28 -10.45 4.56 3.61
N TYR A 29 -10.16 3.38 4.12
CA TYR A 29 -10.80 2.11 3.78
C TYR A 29 -11.24 1.40 5.06
N PRO A 30 -12.49 1.59 5.52
CA PRO A 30 -13.01 0.93 6.70
C PRO A 30 -13.14 -0.60 6.54
N SER A 31 -12.94 -1.12 5.32
CA SER A 31 -12.84 -2.55 5.03
C SER A 31 -11.48 -3.16 5.42
N LEU A 32 -10.45 -2.32 5.60
CA LEU A 32 -9.13 -2.76 6.04
C LEU A 32 -9.05 -2.68 7.56
N THR A 33 -8.68 -3.80 8.18
CA THR A 33 -8.37 -3.82 9.61
C THR A 33 -6.89 -3.58 9.86
N SER A 34 -6.54 -3.26 11.10
CA SER A 34 -5.15 -3.16 11.58
C SER A 34 -4.34 -4.44 11.35
N GLU A 35 -4.99 -5.59 11.24
CA GLU A 35 -4.34 -6.86 10.86
C GLU A 35 -4.08 -6.96 9.36
N ASP A 36 -4.99 -6.46 8.53
CA ASP A 36 -4.84 -6.45 7.07
C ASP A 36 -3.77 -5.48 6.60
N VAL A 37 -3.65 -4.32 7.27
CA VAL A 37 -2.58 -3.34 7.00
C VAL A 37 -1.33 -3.59 7.85
N LYS A 38 -1.20 -4.73 8.51
CA LYS A 38 0.00 -5.06 9.28
C LYS A 38 1.14 -5.41 8.31
N PHE A 39 2.18 -4.59 8.30
CA PHE A 39 3.39 -4.84 7.53
C PHE A 39 4.52 -5.30 8.45
N GLU A 40 5.23 -6.33 8.01
CA GLU A 40 6.49 -6.77 8.58
C GLU A 40 7.56 -6.68 7.49
N ALA A 41 8.71 -6.10 7.80
CA ALA A 41 9.82 -5.98 6.85
C ALA A 41 10.20 -7.36 6.29
N GLY A 42 10.27 -7.49 4.97
CA GLY A 42 10.50 -8.77 4.29
C GLY A 42 9.22 -9.54 3.93
N LYS A 43 8.03 -9.07 4.34
CA LYS A 43 6.72 -9.62 3.97
C LYS A 43 5.87 -8.65 3.14
N GLU A 44 6.48 -7.72 2.39
CA GLU A 44 5.77 -6.80 1.49
C GLU A 44 4.78 -7.54 0.56
N ALA A 45 5.23 -8.63 -0.05
CA ALA A 45 4.42 -9.38 -1.00
C ALA A 45 3.12 -9.92 -0.37
N ASP A 46 3.17 -10.34 0.90
CA ASP A 46 2.01 -10.86 1.61
C ASP A 46 1.01 -9.74 1.95
N LEU A 47 1.53 -8.60 2.41
CA LEU A 47 0.74 -7.40 2.64
C LEU A 47 0.02 -6.95 1.37
N PHE A 48 0.73 -6.82 0.24
CA PHE A 48 0.10 -6.45 -1.02
C PHE A 48 -1.03 -7.41 -1.39
N LYS A 49 -0.80 -8.71 -1.27
CA LYS A 49 -1.80 -9.73 -1.61
C LYS A 49 -3.07 -9.63 -0.76
N ARG A 50 -2.93 -9.34 0.53
CA ARG A 50 -4.06 -9.08 1.44
C ARG A 50 -4.80 -7.82 1.04
N LEU A 51 -4.09 -6.71 0.82
CA LEU A 51 -4.69 -5.45 0.39
C LEU A 51 -5.41 -5.59 -0.95
N GLU A 52 -4.82 -6.27 -1.92
CA GLU A 52 -5.42 -6.57 -3.22
C GLU A 52 -6.74 -7.33 -3.06
N THR A 53 -6.78 -8.33 -2.17
CA THR A 53 -7.97 -9.14 -1.92
C THR A 53 -9.03 -8.39 -1.12
N ARG A 54 -8.64 -7.61 -0.11
CA ARG A 54 -9.57 -6.86 0.76
C ARG A 54 -10.18 -5.65 0.08
N LEU A 55 -9.39 -4.96 -0.73
CA LEU A 55 -9.85 -3.80 -1.49
C LEU A 55 -10.44 -4.19 -2.84
N GLU A 56 -10.33 -5.47 -3.22
CA GLU A 56 -10.70 -6.00 -4.55
C GLU A 56 -10.06 -5.15 -5.68
N LYS A 57 -8.78 -4.83 -5.50
CA LYS A 57 -8.02 -3.89 -6.33
C LYS A 57 -6.76 -4.53 -6.86
N ASN A 58 -6.34 -4.09 -8.04
CA ASN A 58 -5.10 -4.54 -8.66
C ASN A 58 -3.88 -4.01 -7.90
N ARG A 59 -2.75 -4.73 -7.95
CA ARG A 59 -1.43 -4.31 -7.45
C ARG A 59 -1.11 -2.84 -7.73
N ASN A 60 -1.39 -2.38 -8.95
CA ASN A 60 -1.09 -1.01 -9.36
C ASN A 60 -1.94 0.04 -8.61
N GLU A 61 -3.22 -0.26 -8.36
CA GLU A 61 -4.11 0.57 -7.55
C GLU A 61 -3.65 0.57 -6.09
N VAL A 62 -3.34 -0.59 -5.51
CA VAL A 62 -2.83 -0.70 -4.14
C VAL A 62 -1.57 0.14 -3.97
N ILE A 63 -0.62 0.04 -4.90
CA ILE A 63 0.61 0.83 -4.87
C ILE A 63 0.32 2.33 -5.05
N GLY A 64 -0.63 2.70 -5.91
CA GLY A 64 -1.10 4.08 -6.05
C GLY A 64 -1.68 4.64 -4.76
N ILE A 65 -2.43 3.82 -4.02
CA ILE A 65 -2.95 4.17 -2.69
C ILE A 65 -1.77 4.34 -1.72
N LEU A 66 -0.84 3.38 -1.65
CA LEU A 66 0.30 3.50 -0.74
C LEU A 66 1.16 4.73 -1.01
N LYS A 67 1.36 5.09 -2.28
CA LYS A 67 2.03 6.32 -2.70
C LYS A 67 1.29 7.56 -2.25
N THR A 68 -0.02 7.61 -2.51
CA THR A 68 -0.89 8.71 -2.07
C THR A 68 -0.84 8.87 -0.56
N THR A 69 -0.92 7.76 0.18
CA THR A 69 -0.91 7.76 1.64
C THR A 69 0.46 8.18 2.18
N HIS A 70 1.55 7.72 1.57
CA HIS A 70 2.89 8.20 1.90
C HIS A 70 3.02 9.72 1.72
N GLN A 71 2.53 10.24 0.60
CA GLN A 71 2.60 11.66 0.24
C GLN A 71 1.65 12.55 1.07
N ALA A 72 0.63 11.96 1.70
CA ALA A 72 -0.27 12.67 2.62
C ALA A 72 0.23 12.70 4.07
N CYS A 73 1.19 11.85 4.43
CA CYS A 73 1.76 11.76 5.78
C CYS A 73 3.23 12.22 5.87
N SER A 74 3.82 12.63 4.75
CA SER A 74 5.18 13.19 4.61
C SER A 74 5.28 14.61 5.14
#